data_AF-A0A1X0VB88-F1
#
_entry.id   AF-A0A1X0VB88-F1
#
_cell.length_a   1.000
_cell.length_b   1.000
_cell.length_c   1.000
_cell.angle_alpha   90.00
_cell.angle_beta   90.00
_cell.angle_gamma   90.00
#
_symmetry.space_group_name_H-M   'P 1'
#
loop_
_entity.id
_entity.type
_entity.pdbx_description
1 polymer ?
#
loop_
_entity_poly.entity_id
_entity_poly.type
_entity_poly.pdbx_seq_one_letter_code
_entity_poly.pdbx_strand_id
1 'polypeptide(L)'
;GITEQVTKLFGDEKTAIVNNNDWLGKLTLTDFLRDYGKLFSINVMLKKDVVASRLETGISFTEFTYQILQGIDYHELWRRHNVQLQIGGSDQWGNITSGIDLIHSIEGNNATAFGLTIPLMTDSSGKKFGKSEGNAIWLNTEKTSPYTFYQFWYNQSDEDVVKYLKYFTFLGVDEINNLEQEAKNNPGGRIAQKRLAQEVTKFVHGEQAVADAEKLSAALFSGDVANLSAADIADAFGGVPSFDITSEKKNVVDFLVDGEIEKSKRQAREDVTNGAITISGEKVTDVNFEIDPTKHYDGEFVLVRRGKKKYFFGKVK
;
A
#
# COMPACT_ATOMS: atom_id res chain seq x y z
N GLY A 1 -6.25 0.49 -15.19
CA GLY A 1 -5.25 -0.62 -15.27
C GLY A 1 -3.88 -0.17 -14.76
N ILE A 2 -2.83 -1.01 -14.77
CA ILE A 2 -1.48 -0.59 -14.29
C ILE A 2 -0.94 0.59 -15.11
N THR A 3 -1.05 0.54 -16.45
CA THR A 3 -0.65 1.63 -17.35
C THR A 3 -1.28 2.96 -16.96
N GLU A 4 -2.60 2.99 -16.78
CA GLU A 4 -3.35 4.18 -16.39
C GLU A 4 -2.89 4.76 -15.04
N GLN A 5 -2.57 3.91 -14.07
CA GLN A 5 -2.00 4.37 -12.79
C GLN A 5 -0.63 5.01 -12.97
N VAL A 6 0.25 4.38 -13.76
CA VAL A 6 1.58 4.94 -14.05
C VAL A 6 1.46 6.26 -14.82
N THR A 7 0.60 6.33 -15.84
CA THR A 7 0.34 7.56 -16.60
C THR A 7 -0.18 8.68 -15.71
N LYS A 8 -1.10 8.38 -14.78
CA LYS A 8 -1.60 9.38 -13.83
C LYS A 8 -0.50 9.98 -12.95
N LEU A 9 0.47 9.15 -12.51
CA LEU A 9 1.52 9.58 -11.58
C LEU A 9 2.69 10.29 -12.26
N PHE A 10 3.07 9.84 -13.45
CA PHE A 10 4.30 10.28 -14.12
C PHE A 10 4.06 11.02 -15.43
N GLY A 11 2.79 11.16 -15.85
CA GLY A 11 2.42 11.67 -17.17
C GLY A 11 2.84 10.74 -18.31
N ASP A 12 2.51 11.13 -19.53
CA ASP A 12 2.90 10.45 -20.78
C ASP A 12 3.68 11.37 -21.75
N GLU A 13 3.78 12.68 -21.46
CA GLU A 13 4.50 13.61 -22.34
C GLU A 13 6.00 13.34 -22.46
N LYS A 14 6.63 12.93 -21.35
CA LYS A 14 8.07 12.63 -21.26
C LYS A 14 8.37 11.18 -20.87
N THR A 15 7.32 10.38 -20.74
CA THR A 15 7.40 9.02 -20.22
C THR A 15 6.79 8.07 -21.25
N ALA A 16 7.60 7.19 -21.81
CA ALA A 16 7.11 6.14 -22.68
C ALA A 16 6.73 4.90 -21.86
N ILE A 17 5.47 4.49 -21.92
CA ILE A 17 5.01 3.22 -21.37
C ILE A 17 4.94 2.21 -22.52
N VAL A 18 5.77 1.18 -22.46
CA VAL A 18 5.87 0.14 -23.50
C VAL A 18 5.45 -1.22 -22.96
N ASN A 19 5.12 -2.14 -23.87
CA ASN A 19 4.77 -3.52 -23.54
C ASN A 19 5.73 -4.48 -24.24
N ASN A 20 6.45 -5.31 -23.48
CA ASN A 20 7.41 -6.24 -24.07
C ASN A 20 6.78 -7.29 -24.99
N ASN A 21 5.47 -7.49 -24.92
CA ASN A 21 4.73 -8.29 -25.89
C ASN A 21 4.91 -7.78 -27.33
N ASP A 22 5.24 -6.50 -27.54
CA ASP A 22 5.47 -5.90 -28.85
C ASP A 22 6.65 -6.53 -29.60
N TRP A 23 7.62 -7.11 -28.87
CA TRP A 23 8.75 -7.86 -29.41
C TRP A 23 8.72 -9.33 -29.01
N LEU A 24 8.51 -9.67 -27.74
CA LEU A 24 8.48 -11.06 -27.27
C LEU A 24 7.32 -11.86 -27.90
N GLY A 25 6.16 -11.24 -28.12
CA GLY A 25 5.02 -11.90 -28.75
C GLY A 25 5.23 -12.27 -30.22
N LYS A 26 6.28 -11.73 -30.86
CA LYS A 26 6.67 -12.02 -32.25
C LYS A 26 7.90 -12.92 -32.33
N LEU A 27 8.54 -13.22 -31.20
CA LEU A 27 9.77 -13.98 -31.14
C LEU A 27 9.45 -15.47 -31.29
N THR A 28 9.92 -16.09 -32.37
CA THR A 28 9.78 -17.54 -32.53
C THR A 28 10.73 -18.25 -31.57
N LEU A 29 10.40 -19.49 -31.17
CA LEU A 29 11.28 -20.29 -30.33
C LEU A 29 12.66 -20.51 -30.98
N THR A 30 12.72 -20.66 -32.30
CA THR A 30 13.98 -20.83 -33.03
C THR A 30 14.83 -19.57 -32.95
N ASP A 31 14.24 -18.39 -33.16
CA ASP A 31 14.95 -17.11 -33.03
C ASP A 31 15.41 -16.89 -31.59
N PHE A 32 14.55 -17.19 -30.61
CA PHE A 32 14.89 -17.13 -29.19
C PHE A 32 16.16 -17.95 -28.87
N LEU A 33 16.20 -19.23 -29.26
CA LEU A 33 17.32 -20.12 -28.98
C LEU A 33 18.59 -19.70 -29.75
N ARG A 34 18.45 -19.34 -31.03
CA ARG A 34 19.57 -19.01 -31.92
C ARG A 34 20.21 -17.68 -31.59
N ASP A 35 19.40 -16.66 -31.29
CA ASP A 35 19.87 -15.28 -31.21
C ASP A 35 20.19 -14.89 -29.76
N TYR A 36 19.42 -15.41 -28.79
CA TYR A 36 19.59 -15.07 -27.38
C TYR A 36 20.07 -16.26 -26.53
N GLY A 37 19.41 -17.43 -26.62
CA GLY A 37 19.67 -18.57 -25.73
C GLY A 37 21.13 -19.02 -25.68
N LYS A 38 21.84 -18.99 -26.81
CA LYS A 38 23.28 -19.32 -26.89
C LYS A 38 24.20 -18.41 -26.07
N LEU A 39 23.75 -17.21 -25.73
CA LEU A 39 24.53 -16.19 -25.01
C LEU A 39 24.42 -16.35 -23.48
N PHE A 40 23.50 -17.20 -23.01
CA PHE A 40 23.28 -17.42 -21.59
C PHE A 40 23.84 -18.79 -21.17
N SER A 41 24.92 -18.77 -20.38
CA SER A 41 25.47 -19.99 -19.81
C SER A 41 24.59 -20.49 -18.66
N ILE A 42 24.11 -21.74 -18.76
CA ILE A 42 23.34 -22.40 -17.70
C ILE A 42 24.11 -22.34 -16.36
N ASN A 43 25.42 -22.58 -16.36
CA ASN A 43 26.24 -22.54 -15.15
C ASN A 43 26.25 -21.16 -14.47
N VAL A 44 26.17 -20.08 -15.24
CA VAL A 44 26.10 -18.72 -14.72
C VAL A 44 24.69 -18.43 -14.19
N MET A 45 23.66 -18.81 -14.96
CA MET A 45 22.26 -18.63 -14.57
C MET A 45 21.93 -19.34 -13.25
N LEU A 46 22.45 -20.55 -13.02
CA LEU A 46 22.23 -21.32 -11.79
C LEU A 46 22.91 -20.70 -10.56
N LYS A 47 24.00 -19.97 -10.75
CA LYS A 47 24.76 -19.35 -9.64
C LYS A 47 24.14 -18.06 -9.12
N LYS A 48 23.14 -17.50 -9.79
CA LYS A 48 22.44 -16.30 -9.31
C LYS A 48 21.66 -16.63 -8.05
N ASP A 49 21.80 -15.81 -7.01
CA ASP A 49 21.23 -16.06 -5.68
C ASP A 49 19.72 -16.39 -5.69
N VAL A 50 18.95 -15.70 -6.55
CA VAL A 50 17.50 -15.91 -6.71
C VAL A 50 17.16 -17.30 -7.27
N VAL A 51 18.00 -17.85 -8.15
CA VAL A 51 17.82 -19.19 -8.72
C VAL A 51 18.39 -20.24 -7.79
N ALA A 52 19.58 -20.00 -7.23
CA ALA A 52 20.25 -20.88 -6.27
C ALA A 52 19.36 -21.20 -5.06
N SER A 53 18.69 -20.19 -4.50
CA SER A 53 17.79 -20.36 -3.34
C SER A 53 16.52 -21.17 -3.64
N ARG A 54 16.13 -21.32 -4.91
CA ARG A 54 14.93 -22.07 -5.33
C ARG A 54 15.24 -23.43 -5.93
N LEU A 55 16.51 -23.70 -6.25
CA LEU A 55 16.91 -24.95 -6.89
C LEU A 55 16.57 -26.18 -6.04
N GLU A 56 16.70 -26.10 -4.72
CA GLU A 56 16.35 -27.18 -3.81
C GLU A 56 14.83 -27.48 -3.78
N THR A 57 14.01 -26.44 -3.94
CA THR A 57 12.54 -26.56 -4.00
C THR A 57 12.01 -26.90 -5.40
N GLY A 58 12.87 -26.82 -6.41
CA GLY A 58 12.51 -26.93 -7.82
C GLY A 58 12.14 -25.58 -8.45
N ILE A 59 12.56 -25.40 -9.71
CA ILE A 59 12.22 -24.25 -10.55
C ILE A 59 11.82 -24.77 -11.94
N SER A 60 10.72 -24.25 -12.49
CA SER A 60 10.29 -24.64 -13.83
C SER A 60 11.20 -24.03 -14.91
N PHE A 61 11.23 -24.65 -16.09
CA PHE A 61 11.96 -24.07 -17.23
C PHE A 61 11.41 -22.68 -17.61
N THR A 62 10.10 -22.47 -17.47
CA THR A 62 9.45 -21.17 -17.71
C THR A 62 10.01 -20.09 -16.77
N GLU A 63 10.08 -20.36 -15.46
CA GLU A 63 10.64 -19.43 -14.48
C GLU A 63 12.15 -19.21 -14.72
N PHE A 64 12.89 -20.27 -15.07
CA PHE A 64 14.31 -20.18 -15.36
C PHE A 64 14.62 -19.31 -16.58
N THR A 65 13.73 -19.33 -17.59
CA THR A 65 13.84 -18.57 -18.84
C THR A 65 13.56 -17.07 -18.63
N TYR A 66 12.89 -16.67 -17.56
CA TYR A 66 12.50 -15.28 -17.31
C TYR A 66 13.68 -14.28 -17.36
N GLN A 67 14.85 -14.68 -16.84
CA GLN A 67 16.04 -13.83 -16.87
C GLN A 67 16.54 -13.53 -18.29
N ILE A 68 16.30 -14.44 -19.25
CA ILE A 68 16.65 -14.24 -20.65
C ILE A 68 15.68 -13.24 -21.26
N LEU A 69 14.37 -13.41 -21.01
CA LEU A 69 13.33 -12.51 -21.52
C LEU A 69 13.55 -11.07 -21.02
N GLN A 70 13.86 -10.88 -19.73
CA GLN A 70 14.17 -9.56 -19.19
C GLN A 70 15.47 -8.98 -19.78
N GLY A 71 16.44 -9.83 -20.12
CA GLY A 71 17.64 -9.40 -20.85
C GLY A 71 17.29 -8.88 -22.25
N ILE A 72 16.46 -9.62 -22.99
CA ILE A 72 15.94 -9.23 -24.31
C ILE A 72 15.22 -7.89 -24.22
N ASP A 73 14.41 -7.67 -23.18
CA ASP A 73 13.71 -6.41 -22.96
C ASP A 73 14.70 -5.22 -22.87
N TYR A 74 15.81 -5.38 -22.13
CA TYR A 74 16.81 -4.32 -22.06
C TYR A 74 17.49 -4.07 -23.41
N HIS A 75 17.87 -5.13 -24.14
CA HIS A 75 18.48 -4.99 -25.46
C HIS A 75 17.54 -4.32 -26.48
N GLU A 76 16.26 -4.69 -26.49
CA GLU A 76 15.25 -4.09 -27.37
C GLU A 76 15.00 -2.62 -27.02
N LEU A 77 14.92 -2.27 -25.73
CA LEU A 77 14.80 -0.88 -25.27
C LEU A 77 16.05 -0.04 -25.59
N TRP A 78 17.24 -0.62 -25.44
CA TRP A 78 18.51 0.00 -25.81
C TRP A 78 18.52 0.33 -27.30
N ARG A 79 18.16 -0.64 -28.16
CA ARG A 79 18.17 -0.48 -29.62
C ARG A 79 17.09 0.48 -30.12
N ARG A 80 15.87 0.39 -29.59
CA ARG A 80 14.71 1.16 -30.09
C ARG A 80 14.61 2.57 -29.51
N HIS A 81 15.02 2.73 -28.26
CA HIS A 81 14.76 3.94 -27.48
C HIS A 81 16.02 4.52 -26.83
N ASN A 82 17.21 3.98 -27.11
CA ASN A 82 18.48 4.42 -26.52
C ASN A 82 18.44 4.43 -24.97
N VAL A 83 17.77 3.43 -24.37
CA VAL A 83 17.75 3.25 -22.92
C VAL A 83 19.12 2.73 -22.46
N GLN A 84 19.82 3.51 -21.64
CA GLN A 84 21.17 3.21 -21.17
C GLN A 84 21.25 2.88 -19.67
N LEU A 85 20.16 3.02 -18.93
CA LEU A 85 20.08 2.72 -17.51
C LEU A 85 18.79 1.95 -17.21
N GLN A 86 18.93 0.80 -16.55
CA GLN A 86 17.80 0.05 -15.99
C GLN A 86 17.83 0.16 -14.47
N ILE A 87 16.66 0.48 -13.89
CA ILE A 87 16.48 0.64 -12.44
C ILE A 87 15.48 -0.41 -11.96
N GLY A 88 15.73 -1.00 -10.78
CA GLY A 88 14.80 -1.93 -10.14
C GLY A 88 15.07 -2.11 -8.65
N GLY A 89 14.27 -2.94 -7.98
CA GLY A 89 14.55 -3.34 -6.59
C GLY A 89 15.83 -4.17 -6.49
N SER A 90 16.43 -4.25 -5.30
CA SER A 90 17.69 -5.00 -5.12
C SER A 90 17.59 -6.49 -5.46
N ASP A 91 16.39 -7.07 -5.40
CA ASP A 91 16.07 -8.43 -5.86
C ASP A 91 16.16 -8.60 -7.39
N GLN A 92 16.15 -7.51 -8.16
CA GLN A 92 16.24 -7.52 -9.63
C GLN A 92 17.68 -7.43 -10.16
N TRP A 93 18.68 -7.29 -9.28
CA TRP A 93 20.08 -7.08 -9.68
C TRP A 93 20.57 -8.10 -10.71
N GLY A 94 20.37 -9.39 -10.43
CA GLY A 94 20.83 -10.46 -11.31
C GLY A 94 20.16 -10.44 -12.70
N ASN A 95 18.93 -9.95 -12.83
CA ASN A 95 18.28 -9.84 -14.14
C ASN A 95 18.75 -8.59 -14.89
N ILE A 96 18.94 -7.47 -14.19
CA ILE A 96 19.47 -6.22 -14.75
C ILE A 96 20.87 -6.46 -15.35
N THR A 97 21.78 -7.10 -14.60
CA THR A 97 23.12 -7.39 -15.09
C THR A 97 23.09 -8.33 -16.30
N SER A 98 22.15 -9.28 -16.34
CA SER A 98 21.98 -10.13 -17.52
C SER A 98 21.61 -9.36 -18.79
N GLY A 99 20.83 -8.27 -18.67
CA GLY A 99 20.56 -7.41 -19.81
C GLY A 99 21.80 -6.63 -20.26
N ILE A 100 22.63 -6.17 -19.32
CA ILE A 100 23.91 -5.50 -19.63
C ILE A 100 24.84 -6.47 -20.37
N ASP A 101 25.04 -7.67 -19.82
CA ASP A 101 25.88 -8.71 -20.41
C ASP A 101 25.39 -9.10 -21.81
N LEU A 102 24.06 -9.15 -22.01
CA LEU A 102 23.46 -9.42 -23.31
C LEU A 102 23.77 -8.33 -24.33
N ILE A 103 23.59 -7.06 -23.95
CA ILE A 103 23.92 -5.91 -24.81
C ILE A 103 25.40 -5.95 -25.19
N HIS A 104 26.32 -6.19 -24.25
CA HIS A 104 27.74 -6.31 -24.55
C HIS A 104 28.08 -7.51 -25.44
N SER A 105 27.37 -8.62 -25.28
CA SER A 105 27.57 -9.82 -26.11
C SER A 105 27.13 -9.63 -27.56
N ILE A 106 26.08 -8.84 -27.80
CA ILE A 106 25.53 -8.59 -29.14
C ILE A 106 26.19 -7.38 -29.81
N GLU A 107 26.29 -6.26 -29.08
CA GLU A 107 26.69 -4.95 -29.62
C GLU A 107 28.17 -4.62 -29.34
N GLY A 108 28.83 -5.40 -28.48
CA GLY A 108 30.23 -5.23 -28.08
C GLY A 108 30.40 -4.46 -26.77
N ASN A 109 31.56 -4.63 -26.13
CA ASN A 109 31.87 -4.09 -24.80
C ASN A 109 31.88 -2.55 -24.70
N ASN A 110 31.89 -1.84 -25.83
CA ASN A 110 31.82 -0.37 -25.87
C ASN A 110 30.37 0.15 -25.79
N ALA A 111 29.36 -0.72 -25.87
CA ALA A 111 27.97 -0.34 -25.75
C ALA A 111 27.67 0.19 -24.33
N THR A 112 27.05 1.36 -24.27
CA THR A 112 26.74 2.03 -22.99
C THR A 112 25.46 1.46 -22.40
N ALA A 113 25.58 0.69 -21.31
CA ALA A 113 24.47 0.12 -20.56
C ALA A 113 24.84 0.03 -19.07
N PHE A 114 23.94 0.49 -18.21
CA PHE A 114 24.13 0.57 -16.76
C PHE A 114 22.97 -0.06 -16.01
N GLY A 115 23.22 -0.43 -14.76
CA GLY A 115 22.20 -0.94 -13.83
C GLY A 115 22.30 -0.20 -12.51
N LEU A 116 21.15 0.14 -11.94
CA LEU A 116 21.06 0.70 -10.59
C LEU A 116 19.94 -0.01 -9.83
N THR A 117 20.22 -0.40 -8.59
CA THR A 117 19.20 -1.00 -7.74
C THR A 117 18.87 -0.12 -6.56
N ILE A 118 17.58 -0.11 -6.22
CA ILE A 118 17.04 0.54 -5.04
C ILE A 118 16.95 -0.53 -3.94
N PRO A 119 17.41 -0.24 -2.70
CA PRO A 119 17.39 -1.21 -1.62
C PRO A 119 15.96 -1.70 -1.33
N LEU A 120 15.83 -2.98 -1.00
CA LEU A 120 14.58 -3.53 -0.49
C LEU A 120 14.16 -2.77 0.78
N MET A 121 12.90 -2.37 0.79
CA MET A 121 12.33 -1.61 1.89
C MET A 121 12.00 -2.53 3.07
N THR A 122 12.70 -2.34 4.18
CA THR A 122 12.38 -2.94 5.49
C THR A 122 12.09 -1.85 6.51
N ASP A 123 11.15 -2.12 7.40
CA ASP A 123 10.95 -1.31 8.61
C ASP A 123 12.09 -1.55 9.62
N SER A 124 12.10 -0.78 10.71
CA SER A 124 13.09 -0.89 11.78
C SER A 124 13.07 -2.26 12.49
N SER A 125 11.98 -3.03 12.34
CA SER A 125 11.85 -4.41 12.85
C SER A 125 12.37 -5.48 11.89
N GLY A 126 12.80 -5.10 10.68
CA GLY A 126 13.28 -6.01 9.63
C GLY A 126 12.16 -6.63 8.79
N LYS A 127 10.90 -6.25 8.99
CA LYS A 127 9.77 -6.73 8.19
C LYS A 127 9.71 -5.95 6.86
N LYS A 128 9.32 -6.64 5.78
CA LYS A 128 9.16 -6.00 4.47
C LYS A 128 8.06 -4.95 4.52
N PHE A 129 8.37 -3.76 4.02
CA PHE A 129 7.46 -2.64 3.89
C PHE A 129 6.21 -3.01 3.08
N GLY A 130 5.05 -2.51 3.49
CA GLY A 130 3.78 -2.75 2.79
C GLY A 130 3.17 -4.14 3.01
N LYS A 131 3.79 -5.01 3.81
CA LYS A 131 3.11 -6.17 4.41
C LYS A 131 2.64 -5.78 5.80
N SER A 132 1.54 -5.03 5.91
CA SER A 132 0.78 -5.03 7.17
C SER A 132 0.29 -6.45 7.44
N GLU A 133 -0.26 -6.74 8.61
CA GLU A 133 -0.82 -8.05 8.96
C GLU A 133 -2.01 -8.42 8.05
N GLY A 134 -1.72 -8.86 6.81
CA GLY A 134 -2.67 -9.44 5.88
C GLY A 134 -2.89 -8.69 4.55
N ASN A 135 -2.70 -7.37 4.47
CA ASN A 135 -3.13 -6.60 3.29
C ASN A 135 -2.03 -5.72 2.67
N ALA A 136 -1.86 -5.85 1.35
CA ALA A 136 -1.08 -4.91 0.56
C ALA A 136 -1.77 -3.53 0.54
N ILE A 137 -0.99 -2.46 0.58
CA ILE A 137 -1.48 -1.09 0.39
C ILE A 137 -1.52 -0.81 -1.11
N TRP A 138 -2.71 -0.75 -1.67
CA TRP A 138 -2.92 -0.56 -3.10
C TRP A 138 -3.00 0.93 -3.46
N LEU A 139 -2.55 1.28 -4.66
CA LEU A 139 -2.75 2.63 -5.21
C LEU A 139 -4.17 2.82 -5.78
N ASN A 140 -4.92 1.72 -5.98
CA ASN A 140 -6.30 1.76 -6.45
C ASN A 140 -7.24 2.06 -5.27
N THR A 141 -8.07 3.09 -5.40
CA THR A 141 -8.99 3.57 -4.36
C THR A 141 -10.08 2.57 -3.99
N GLU A 142 -10.47 1.68 -4.89
CA GLU A 142 -11.45 0.61 -4.63
C GLU A 142 -10.85 -0.54 -3.81
N LYS A 143 -9.52 -0.69 -3.82
CA LYS A 143 -8.80 -1.72 -3.04
C LYS A 143 -8.23 -1.19 -1.74
N THR A 144 -7.88 0.09 -1.69
CA THR A 144 -7.41 0.78 -0.49
C THR A 144 -7.94 2.21 -0.56
N SER A 145 -8.87 2.54 0.33
CA SER A 145 -9.45 3.89 0.37
C SER A 145 -8.37 4.94 0.61
N PRO A 146 -8.52 6.17 0.10
CA PRO A 146 -7.56 7.25 0.35
C PRO A 146 -7.31 7.51 1.83
N TYR A 147 -8.35 7.37 2.68
CA TYR A 147 -8.21 7.44 4.12
C TYR A 147 -7.30 6.33 4.67
N THR A 148 -7.54 5.07 4.28
CA THR A 148 -6.70 3.94 4.72
C THR A 148 -5.26 4.11 4.25
N PHE A 149 -5.06 4.57 3.01
CA PHE A 149 -3.76 4.90 2.45
C PHE A 149 -3.05 5.99 3.27
N TYR A 150 -3.74 7.10 3.54
CA TYR A 150 -3.22 8.19 4.37
C TYR A 150 -2.87 7.70 5.78
N GLN A 151 -3.75 6.93 6.42
CA GLN A 151 -3.53 6.37 7.75
C GLN A 151 -2.36 5.41 7.80
N PHE A 152 -2.12 4.62 6.74
CA PHE A 152 -0.93 3.79 6.66
C PHE A 152 0.35 4.63 6.80
N TRP A 153 0.48 5.71 6.03
CA TRP A 153 1.64 6.61 6.10
C TRP A 153 1.71 7.41 7.40
N TYR A 154 0.55 7.83 7.91
CA TYR A 154 0.48 8.52 9.19
C TYR A 154 0.95 7.61 10.32
N ASN A 155 0.64 6.31 10.29
CA ASN A 155 0.95 5.34 11.35
C ASN A 155 2.36 4.75 11.29
N GLN A 156 3.26 5.30 10.47
CA GLN A 156 4.66 4.91 10.51
C GLN A 156 5.33 5.31 11.83
N SER A 157 6.33 4.53 12.21
CA SER A 157 7.10 4.70 13.44
C SER A 157 7.97 5.96 13.40
N ASP A 158 8.34 6.46 14.59
CA ASP A 158 9.30 7.58 14.69
C ASP A 158 10.68 7.17 14.14
N GLU A 159 11.06 5.89 14.24
CA GLU A 159 12.35 5.41 13.71
C GLU A 159 12.42 5.39 12.18
N ASP A 160 11.29 5.14 11.50
CA ASP A 160 11.27 4.96 10.05
C ASP A 160 10.81 6.20 9.27
N VAL A 161 10.07 7.13 9.90
CA VAL A 161 9.42 8.24 9.18
C VAL A 161 10.40 9.10 8.38
N VAL A 162 11.58 9.42 8.92
CA VAL A 162 12.59 10.24 8.23
C VAL A 162 13.17 9.51 7.01
N LYS A 163 13.39 8.20 7.13
CA LYS A 163 13.81 7.35 6.00
C LYS A 163 12.74 7.35 4.91
N TYR A 164 11.46 7.24 5.28
CA TYR A 164 10.36 7.27 4.32
C TYR A 164 10.15 8.63 3.66
N LEU A 165 10.34 9.73 4.39
CA LEU A 165 10.36 11.08 3.79
C LEU A 165 11.40 11.16 2.67
N LYS A 166 12.61 10.62 2.90
CA LYS A 166 13.69 10.62 1.89
C LYS A 166 13.39 9.76 0.66
N TYR A 167 12.59 8.70 0.81
CA TYR A 167 12.35 7.74 -0.27
C TYR A 167 11.07 7.98 -1.07
N PHE A 168 10.02 8.48 -0.42
CA PHE A 168 8.68 8.53 -1.01
C PHE A 168 8.18 9.95 -1.30
N THR A 169 8.97 10.97 -1.02
CA THR A 169 8.57 12.37 -1.22
C THR A 169 9.56 13.11 -2.11
N PHE A 170 9.12 14.24 -2.66
CA PHE A 170 9.96 15.18 -3.40
C PHE A 170 10.45 16.35 -2.53
N LEU A 171 10.40 16.21 -1.21
CA LEU A 171 10.82 17.26 -0.29
C LEU A 171 12.32 17.55 -0.39
N GLY A 172 12.69 18.80 -0.21
CA GLY A 172 14.10 19.21 -0.14
C GLY A 172 14.78 18.62 1.10
N VAL A 173 16.09 18.36 0.98
CA VAL A 173 16.89 17.80 2.08
C VAL A 173 16.81 18.66 3.35
N ASP A 174 16.77 19.99 3.20
CA ASP A 174 16.67 20.92 4.34
C ASP A 174 15.33 20.80 5.07
N GLU A 175 14.21 20.62 4.34
CA GLU A 175 12.89 20.40 4.95
C GLU A 175 12.86 19.08 5.71
N ILE A 176 13.42 18.01 5.12
CA ILE A 176 13.52 16.70 5.78
C ILE A 176 14.37 16.80 7.05
N ASN A 177 15.49 17.53 7.01
CA ASN A 177 16.34 17.73 8.18
C ASN A 177 15.61 18.49 9.29
N ASN A 178 14.81 19.49 8.96
CA ASN A 178 13.98 20.21 9.94
C ASN A 178 12.94 19.28 10.59
N LEU A 179 12.23 18.49 9.78
CA LEU A 179 11.26 17.50 10.28
C LEU A 179 11.92 16.45 11.18
N GLU A 180 13.15 16.03 10.86
CA GLU A 180 13.94 15.12 11.71
C GLU A 180 14.26 15.75 13.07
N GLN A 181 14.64 17.03 13.11
CA GLN A 181 14.90 17.73 14.38
C GLN A 181 13.62 17.90 15.19
N GLU A 182 12.50 18.25 14.55
CA GLU A 182 11.21 18.36 15.24
C GLU A 182 10.75 17.03 15.82
N ALA A 183 10.88 15.93 15.06
CA ALA A 183 10.54 14.59 15.54
C ALA A 183 11.40 14.17 16.75
N LYS A 184 12.69 14.54 16.77
CA LYS A 184 13.59 14.30 17.92
C LYS A 184 13.21 15.14 19.15
N ASN A 185 12.80 16.39 18.94
CA ASN A 185 12.48 17.33 20.02
C ASN A 185 11.09 17.09 20.62
N ASN A 186 10.15 16.55 19.84
CA ASN A 186 8.80 16.21 20.30
C ASN A 186 8.38 14.81 19.83
N PRO A 187 8.96 13.74 20.41
CA PRO A 187 8.55 12.37 20.10
C PRO A 187 7.05 12.18 20.37
N GLY A 188 6.33 11.60 19.40
CA GLY A 188 4.87 11.48 19.46
C GLY A 188 4.07 12.72 19.03
N GLY A 189 4.71 13.82 18.64
CA GLY A 189 4.05 14.98 18.03
C GLY A 189 3.52 14.73 16.60
N ARG A 190 4.03 13.68 15.94
CA ARG A 190 3.53 13.13 14.66
C ARG A 190 3.62 14.08 13.46
N ILE A 191 4.40 15.16 13.56
CA ILE A 191 4.53 16.17 12.51
C ILE A 191 5.17 15.57 11.24
N ALA A 192 6.27 14.83 11.41
CA ALA A 192 6.95 14.17 10.29
C ALA A 192 6.03 13.13 9.60
N GLN A 193 5.25 12.36 10.37
CA GLN A 193 4.34 11.36 9.81
C GLN A 193 3.15 12.01 9.11
N LYS A 194 2.62 13.10 9.68
CA LYS A 194 1.58 13.91 9.03
C LYS A 194 2.10 14.41 7.69
N ARG A 195 3.30 14.98 7.66
CA ARG A 195 3.93 15.47 6.43
C ARG A 195 4.13 14.36 5.39
N LEU A 196 4.63 13.20 5.82
CA LEU A 196 4.77 12.02 4.96
C LEU A 196 3.43 11.59 4.37
N ALA A 197 2.39 11.47 5.21
CA ALA A 197 1.06 11.07 4.78
C ALA A 197 0.45 12.05 3.78
N GLN A 198 0.60 13.35 4.01
CA GLN A 198 0.16 14.40 3.09
C GLN A 198 0.85 14.28 1.74
N GLU A 199 2.19 14.23 1.72
CA GLU A 199 2.96 14.21 0.46
C GLU A 199 2.67 12.98 -0.39
N VAL A 200 2.68 11.79 0.23
CA VAL A 200 2.47 10.55 -0.54
C VAL A 200 1.00 10.41 -0.98
N THR A 201 0.05 10.79 -0.12
CA THR A 201 -1.38 10.76 -0.49
C THR A 201 -1.68 11.79 -1.58
N LYS A 202 -1.11 12.99 -1.50
CA LYS A 202 -1.22 14.02 -2.52
C LYS A 202 -0.68 13.53 -3.86
N PHE A 203 0.49 12.89 -3.86
CA PHE A 203 1.10 12.36 -5.08
C PHE A 203 0.21 11.30 -5.75
N VAL A 204 -0.41 10.40 -4.98
CA VAL A 204 -1.18 9.27 -5.53
C VAL A 204 -2.65 9.61 -5.82
N HIS A 205 -3.29 10.31 -4.89
CA HIS A 205 -4.73 10.53 -4.86
C HIS A 205 -5.14 12.00 -5.02
N GLY A 206 -4.19 12.94 -4.99
CA GLY A 206 -4.44 14.38 -5.17
C GLY A 206 -4.70 15.13 -3.86
N GLU A 207 -4.74 16.46 -3.94
CA GLU A 207 -4.90 17.36 -2.78
C GLU A 207 -6.21 17.12 -2.02
N GLN A 208 -7.31 16.92 -2.76
CA GLN A 208 -8.63 16.74 -2.15
C GLN A 208 -8.68 15.50 -1.25
N ALA A 209 -8.03 14.40 -1.68
CA ALA A 209 -7.94 13.18 -0.89
C ALA A 209 -7.20 13.38 0.43
N VAL A 210 -6.20 14.28 0.46
CA VAL A 210 -5.52 14.66 1.71
C VAL A 210 -6.47 15.40 2.64
N ALA A 211 -7.17 16.41 2.12
CA ALA A 211 -8.11 17.20 2.90
C ALA A 211 -9.25 16.34 3.49
N ASP A 212 -9.79 15.43 2.68
CA ASP A 212 -10.85 14.51 3.09
C ASP A 212 -10.34 13.52 4.16
N ALA A 213 -9.15 12.94 3.95
CA ALA A 213 -8.55 12.04 4.93
C ALA A 213 -8.23 12.75 6.27
N GLU A 214 -7.76 13.99 6.24
CA GLU A 214 -7.52 14.78 7.45
C GLU A 214 -8.81 15.15 8.17
N LYS A 215 -9.85 15.59 7.42
CA LYS A 215 -11.18 15.89 7.97
C LYS A 215 -11.78 14.65 8.64
N LEU A 216 -11.73 13.51 7.96
CA LEU A 216 -12.23 12.24 8.48
C LEU A 216 -11.44 11.80 9.72
N SER A 217 -10.10 11.92 9.69
CA SER A 217 -9.25 11.63 10.85
C SER A 217 -9.62 12.50 12.05
N ALA A 218 -9.88 13.79 11.84
CA ALA A 218 -10.28 14.72 12.89
C ALA A 218 -11.66 14.37 13.48
N ALA A 219 -12.63 14.05 12.63
CA ALA A 219 -13.98 13.62 13.03
C ALA A 219 -13.96 12.31 13.85
N LEU A 220 -13.17 11.33 13.40
CA LEU A 220 -12.99 10.07 14.13
C LEU A 220 -12.22 10.26 15.44
N PHE A 221 -11.28 11.20 15.52
CA PHE A 221 -10.58 11.47 16.76
C PHE A 221 -11.46 12.22 17.78
N SER A 222 -12.22 13.22 17.33
CA SER A 222 -13.14 13.98 18.20
C SER A 222 -14.37 13.16 18.61
N GLY A 223 -14.77 12.19 17.79
CA GLY A 223 -16.05 11.48 17.92
C GLY A 223 -17.22 12.18 17.26
N ASP A 224 -16.98 13.28 16.54
CA ASP A 224 -17.99 13.99 15.75
C ASP A 224 -18.24 13.24 14.43
N VAL A 225 -18.75 12.02 14.55
CA VAL A 225 -19.04 11.13 13.42
C VAL A 225 -20.47 11.25 12.92
N ALA A 226 -21.35 11.90 13.70
CA ALA A 226 -22.77 12.04 13.38
C ALA A 226 -23.02 12.81 12.07
N ASN A 227 -22.10 13.70 11.69
CA ASN A 227 -22.17 14.52 10.48
C ASN A 227 -21.44 13.90 9.27
N LEU A 228 -20.87 12.70 9.42
CA LEU A 228 -20.22 11.99 8.32
C LEU A 228 -21.27 11.32 7.42
N SER A 229 -21.00 11.29 6.11
CA SER A 229 -21.84 10.57 5.16
C SER A 229 -21.63 9.06 5.26
N ALA A 230 -22.56 8.27 4.72
CA ALA A 230 -22.39 6.81 4.59
C ALA A 230 -21.10 6.47 3.80
N ALA A 231 -20.79 7.25 2.77
CA ALA A 231 -19.56 7.11 1.99
C ALA A 231 -18.30 7.36 2.84
N ASP A 232 -18.27 8.42 3.65
CA ASP A 232 -17.13 8.71 4.54
C ASP A 232 -16.87 7.55 5.53
N ILE A 233 -17.94 6.97 6.07
CA ILE A 233 -17.86 5.84 6.99
C ILE A 233 -17.38 4.57 6.26
N ALA A 234 -17.90 4.31 5.06
CA ALA A 234 -17.45 3.19 4.24
C ALA A 234 -15.96 3.34 3.86
N ASP A 235 -15.49 4.55 3.56
CA ASP A 235 -14.08 4.83 3.27
C ASP A 235 -13.20 4.63 4.51
N ALA A 236 -13.68 5.03 5.69
CA ALA A 236 -12.96 4.89 6.95
C ALA A 236 -12.84 3.44 7.44
N PHE A 237 -13.93 2.68 7.31
CA PHE A 237 -14.11 1.39 7.97
C PHE A 237 -14.31 0.21 7.02
N GLY A 238 -14.39 0.41 5.71
CA GLY A 238 -14.62 -0.66 4.74
C GLY A 238 -13.55 -1.76 4.72
N GLY A 239 -12.33 -1.45 5.17
CA GLY A 239 -11.24 -2.41 5.35
C GLY A 239 -11.06 -2.93 6.78
N VAL A 240 -11.88 -2.46 7.73
CA VAL A 240 -11.83 -2.84 9.16
C VAL A 240 -12.77 -4.03 9.38
N PRO A 241 -12.45 -4.98 10.28
CA PRO A 241 -13.39 -6.03 10.64
C PRO A 241 -14.77 -5.48 11.01
N SER A 242 -15.78 -5.93 10.27
CA SER A 242 -17.18 -5.59 10.50
C SER A 242 -17.95 -6.80 10.99
N PHE A 243 -19.08 -6.56 11.62
CA PHE A 243 -20.07 -7.60 11.95
C PHE A 243 -21.40 -7.29 11.28
N ASP A 244 -22.15 -8.34 10.96
CA ASP A 244 -23.44 -8.19 10.31
C ASP A 244 -24.52 -7.85 11.32
N ILE A 245 -25.42 -6.92 10.96
CA ILE A 245 -26.58 -6.55 11.74
C ILE A 245 -27.84 -6.55 10.87
N THR A 246 -29.01 -6.66 11.51
CA THR A 246 -30.31 -6.45 10.84
C THR A 246 -30.66 -4.97 10.83
N SER A 247 -31.64 -4.58 10.01
CA SER A 247 -32.22 -3.23 10.02
C SER A 247 -33.20 -3.00 11.18
N GLU A 248 -33.49 -4.03 11.96
CA GLU A 248 -34.42 -3.96 13.10
C GLU A 248 -33.78 -3.26 14.31
N LYS A 249 -34.64 -2.60 15.09
CA LYS A 249 -34.23 -2.01 16.37
C LYS A 249 -33.75 -3.10 17.32
N LYS A 250 -32.68 -2.81 18.05
CA LYS A 250 -32.10 -3.75 19.02
C LYS A 250 -31.64 -3.06 20.28
N ASN A 251 -31.86 -3.70 21.42
CA ASN A 251 -31.35 -3.21 22.69
C ASN A 251 -29.81 -3.08 22.66
N VAL A 252 -29.28 -1.96 23.16
CA VAL A 252 -27.85 -1.66 23.17
C VAL A 252 -26.99 -2.75 23.81
N VAL A 253 -27.45 -3.38 24.89
CA VAL A 253 -26.69 -4.42 25.60
C VAL A 253 -26.57 -5.67 24.74
N ASP A 254 -27.66 -6.07 24.09
CA ASP A 254 -27.68 -7.24 23.22
C ASP A 254 -26.89 -6.98 21.93
N PHE A 255 -27.01 -5.78 21.36
CA PHE A 255 -26.23 -5.36 20.20
C PHE A 255 -24.71 -5.44 20.45
N LEU A 256 -24.24 -4.95 21.60
CA LEU A 256 -22.80 -4.96 21.95
C LEU A 256 -22.24 -6.38 22.12
N VAL A 257 -23.04 -7.31 22.64
CA VAL A 257 -22.60 -8.70 22.83
C VAL A 257 -22.65 -9.47 21.52
N ASP A 258 -23.72 -9.32 20.74
CA ASP A 258 -23.89 -10.05 19.48
C ASP A 258 -22.89 -9.58 18.41
N GLY A 259 -22.49 -8.31 18.44
CA GLY A 259 -21.39 -7.77 17.62
C GLY A 259 -19.99 -8.08 18.15
N GLU A 260 -19.86 -8.90 19.20
CA GLU A 260 -18.60 -9.25 19.89
C GLU A 260 -17.79 -8.04 20.38
N ILE A 261 -18.43 -6.88 20.52
CA ILE A 261 -17.83 -5.65 21.05
C ILE A 261 -17.53 -5.84 22.54
N GLU A 262 -18.47 -6.50 23.24
CA GLU A 262 -18.38 -6.85 24.65
C GLU A 262 -18.46 -8.35 24.89
N LYS A 263 -17.67 -8.83 25.85
CA LYS A 263 -17.58 -10.27 26.16
C LYS A 263 -18.81 -10.82 26.89
N SER A 264 -19.63 -9.96 27.49
CA SER A 264 -20.81 -10.38 28.25
C SER A 264 -21.80 -9.24 28.45
N LYS A 265 -23.09 -9.58 28.67
CA LYS A 265 -24.14 -8.60 28.99
C LYS A 265 -23.85 -7.80 30.27
N ARG A 266 -23.12 -8.40 31.23
CA ARG A 266 -22.70 -7.70 32.46
C ARG A 266 -21.75 -6.56 32.14
N GLN A 267 -20.70 -6.83 31.35
CA GLN A 267 -19.73 -5.81 30.94
C GLN A 267 -20.37 -4.74 30.07
N ALA A 268 -21.23 -5.12 29.13
CA ALA A 268 -21.95 -4.17 28.27
C ALA A 268 -22.80 -3.18 29.09
N ARG A 269 -23.53 -3.65 30.11
CA ARG A 269 -24.30 -2.75 31.00
C ARG A 269 -23.40 -1.80 31.79
N GLU A 270 -22.27 -2.29 32.28
CA GLU A 270 -21.29 -1.50 33.02
C GLU A 270 -20.72 -0.38 32.14
N ASP A 271 -20.26 -0.72 30.93
CA ASP A 271 -19.67 0.23 29.98
C ASP A 271 -20.70 1.27 29.49
N VAL A 272 -21.95 0.87 29.24
CA VAL A 272 -23.04 1.81 28.90
C VAL A 272 -23.29 2.76 30.08
N THR A 273 -23.49 2.24 31.29
CA THR A 273 -23.80 3.06 32.48
C THR A 273 -22.67 4.05 32.79
N ASN A 274 -21.42 3.62 32.62
CA ASN A 274 -20.23 4.46 32.80
C ASN A 274 -20.04 5.49 31.66
N GLY A 275 -20.88 5.44 30.62
CA GLY A 275 -20.81 6.32 29.47
C GLY A 275 -19.59 6.09 28.58
N ALA A 276 -19.07 4.86 28.57
CA ALA A 276 -17.96 4.46 27.72
C ALA A 276 -18.41 4.14 26.29
N ILE A 277 -19.72 4.01 26.04
CA ILE A 277 -20.29 3.66 24.73
C ILE A 277 -20.86 4.89 24.03
N THR A 278 -20.49 5.05 22.76
CA THR A 278 -21.06 6.03 21.83
C THR A 278 -21.60 5.30 20.61
N ILE A 279 -22.83 5.58 20.19
CA ILE A 279 -23.47 5.01 18.99
C ILE A 279 -23.63 6.14 17.97
N SER A 280 -22.96 6.02 16.82
CA SER A 280 -23.01 7.01 15.73
C SER A 280 -22.77 8.46 16.18
N GLY A 281 -21.89 8.64 17.17
CA GLY A 281 -21.54 9.95 17.74
C GLY A 281 -22.35 10.37 18.97
N GLU A 282 -23.45 9.67 19.27
CA GLU A 282 -24.29 9.93 20.43
C GLU A 282 -23.85 9.10 21.64
N LYS A 283 -23.57 9.75 22.78
CA LYS A 283 -23.20 9.06 24.02
C LYS A 283 -24.44 8.36 24.59
N VAL A 284 -24.35 7.05 24.84
CA VAL A 284 -25.45 6.24 25.38
C VAL A 284 -25.14 5.84 26.82
N THR A 285 -26.04 6.20 27.74
CA THR A 285 -25.95 5.83 29.17
C THR A 285 -27.14 5.04 29.70
N ASP A 286 -28.17 4.85 28.87
CA ASP A 286 -29.35 4.04 29.22
C ASP A 286 -29.18 2.61 28.68
N VAL A 287 -29.23 1.63 29.59
CA VAL A 287 -29.15 0.20 29.24
C VAL A 287 -30.37 -0.31 28.48
N ASN A 288 -31.48 0.44 28.49
CA ASN A 288 -32.69 0.12 27.73
C ASN A 288 -32.72 0.80 26.36
N PHE A 289 -31.69 1.57 26.00
CA PHE A 289 -31.61 2.26 24.72
C PHE A 289 -31.73 1.26 23.55
N GLU A 290 -32.58 1.59 22.59
CA GLU A 290 -32.72 0.85 21.34
C GLU A 290 -31.89 1.51 20.25
N ILE A 291 -30.92 0.76 19.71
CA ILE A 291 -30.19 1.16 18.51
C ILE A 291 -31.13 0.97 17.33
N ASP A 292 -31.37 2.05 16.60
CA ASP A 292 -32.10 2.07 15.33
C ASP A 292 -31.11 2.28 14.18
N PRO A 293 -30.77 1.22 13.42
CA PRO A 293 -29.85 1.32 12.30
C PRO A 293 -30.27 2.34 11.25
N THR A 294 -31.57 2.61 11.09
CA THR A 294 -32.10 3.51 10.06
C THR A 294 -31.87 5.00 10.34
N LYS A 295 -31.46 5.35 11.56
CA LYS A 295 -31.34 6.74 12.02
C LYS A 295 -30.12 7.48 11.43
N HIS A 296 -29.07 6.77 11.06
CA HIS A 296 -27.80 7.35 10.58
C HIS A 296 -27.30 6.64 9.32
N TYR A 297 -26.42 7.31 8.57
CA TYR A 297 -25.68 6.74 7.44
C TYR A 297 -26.57 5.98 6.44
N ASP A 298 -27.70 6.57 6.09
CA ASP A 298 -28.69 6.03 5.15
C ASP A 298 -29.24 4.64 5.51
N GLY A 299 -29.09 4.22 6.77
CA GLY A 299 -29.51 2.91 7.24
C GLY A 299 -28.57 1.77 6.86
N GLU A 300 -27.38 2.06 6.35
CA GLU A 300 -26.43 1.04 5.90
C GLU A 300 -25.52 0.54 7.02
N PHE A 301 -25.25 1.37 8.03
CA PHE A 301 -24.23 1.09 9.04
C PHE A 301 -24.59 1.60 10.45
N VAL A 302 -24.02 0.95 11.46
CA VAL A 302 -23.96 1.45 12.84
C VAL A 302 -22.52 1.48 13.30
N LEU A 303 -22.07 2.66 13.74
CA LEU A 303 -20.73 2.84 14.27
C LEU A 303 -20.75 2.87 15.79
N VAL A 304 -20.08 1.92 16.43
CA VAL A 304 -19.95 1.90 17.90
C VAL A 304 -18.54 2.32 18.29
N ARG A 305 -18.44 3.30 19.19
CA ARG A 305 -17.17 3.65 19.83
C ARG A 305 -17.19 3.23 21.30
N ARG A 306 -16.16 2.49 21.71
CA ARG A 306 -15.87 2.17 23.10
C ARG A 306 -14.66 2.95 23.60
N GLY A 307 -14.85 3.71 24.67
CA GLY A 307 -13.85 4.62 25.21
C GLY A 307 -13.49 5.72 24.22
N LYS A 308 -12.20 6.01 24.07
CA LYS A 308 -11.71 7.13 23.24
C LYS A 308 -11.30 6.75 21.81
N LYS A 309 -10.90 5.50 21.57
CA LYS A 309 -10.19 5.12 20.32
C LYS A 309 -10.70 3.85 19.65
N LYS A 310 -11.48 3.00 20.33
CA LYS A 310 -11.89 1.71 19.76
C LYS A 310 -13.23 1.87 19.04
N TYR A 311 -13.18 1.74 17.73
CA TYR A 311 -14.35 1.77 16.86
C TYR A 311 -14.69 0.35 16.40
N PHE A 312 -15.99 0.08 16.26
CA PHE A 312 -16.55 -1.18 15.77
C PHE A 312 -17.62 -0.84 14.74
N PHE A 313 -17.61 -1.59 13.63
CA PHE A 313 -18.41 -1.29 12.45
C PHE A 313 -19.45 -2.38 12.21
N GLY A 314 -20.71 -2.07 12.48
CA GLY A 314 -21.85 -2.94 12.18
C GLY A 314 -22.40 -2.60 10.80
N LYS A 315 -22.48 -3.59 9.90
CA LYS A 315 -23.02 -3.43 8.54
C LYS A 315 -24.40 -4.06 8.44
N VAL A 316 -25.38 -3.29 8.00
CA VAL A 316 -26.73 -3.78 7.77
C VAL A 316 -26.73 -4.70 6.55
N LYS A 317 -27.30 -5.90 6.73
CA LYS A 317 -27.52 -6.88 5.65
C LYS A 317 -28.96 -6.89 5.17
#